data_AF-A0A257LX84-F1
#
_entry.id   AF-A0A257LX84-F1
#
_cell.length_a   1.000
_cell.length_b   1.000
_cell.length_c   1.000
_cell.angle_alpha   90.00
_cell.angle_beta   90.00
_cell.angle_gamma   90.00
#
_symmetry.space_group_name_H-M   'P 1'
#
loop_
_entity.id
_entity.type
_entity.pdbx_description
1 polymer ?
#
loop_
_entity_poly.entity_id
_entity_poly.type
_entity_poly.pdbx_seq_one_letter_code
_entity_poly.pdbx_strand_id
1 'polypeptide(L)' 'MMRHILLILLTPVMVLSAEPKPLRVLVWDEQQPEQKKAYGDRFLGETIAAHLSTQPGLEVKSVSLADPEQG' A
#
# COMPACT_ATOMS: atom_id res chain seq x y z
N MET A 1 64.93 4.67 -4.57
CA MET A 1 63.84 4.08 -3.78
C MET A 1 62.56 4.88 -4.00
N MET A 2 61.68 4.46 -4.91
CA MET A 2 60.36 5.10 -5.09
C MET A 2 59.31 4.24 -4.39
N ARG A 3 58.74 4.77 -3.32
CA ARG A 3 57.68 4.13 -2.54
C ARG A 3 56.34 4.42 -3.24
N HIS A 4 55.83 3.44 -3.98
CA HIS A 4 54.52 3.55 -4.62
C HIS A 4 53.43 3.55 -3.54
N ILE A 5 52.89 4.74 -3.23
CA ILE A 5 51.70 4.89 -2.40
C ILE A 5 50.51 4.51 -3.27
N LEU A 6 49.97 3.32 -3.06
CA LEU A 6 48.73 2.86 -3.70
C LEU A 6 47.56 3.62 -3.06
N LEU A 7 47.03 4.62 -3.76
CA LEU A 7 45.79 5.30 -3.40
C LEU A 7 44.61 4.40 -3.80
N ILE A 8 44.03 3.70 -2.83
CA ILE A 8 42.76 2.99 -3.00
C ILE A 8 41.65 4.05 -3.01
N LEU A 9 41.14 4.36 -4.20
CA LEU A 9 39.99 5.23 -4.38
C LEU A 9 38.73 4.47 -3.91
N LEU A 10 38.23 4.79 -2.70
CA LEU A 10 37.00 4.23 -2.17
C LEU A 10 35.82 4.80 -2.97
N THR A 11 35.40 4.09 -4.01
CA THR A 11 34.21 4.45 -4.80
C THR A 11 32.97 4.07 -4.00
N PRO A 12 32.10 5.03 -3.62
CA PRO A 12 30.85 4.69 -2.97
C PRO A 12 29.97 3.95 -3.98
N VAL A 13 29.68 2.69 -3.68
CA VAL A 13 28.67 1.93 -4.41
C VAL A 13 27.31 2.52 -4.02
N MET A 14 26.76 3.40 -4.86
CA MET A 14 25.36 3.78 -4.78
C MET A 14 24.52 2.56 -5.14
N VAL A 15 23.98 1.88 -4.13
CA VAL A 15 22.96 0.85 -4.34
C VAL A 15 21.67 1.58 -4.69
N LEU A 16 21.24 1.47 -5.95
CA LEU A 16 19.93 1.94 -6.38
C LEU A 16 18.88 0.98 -5.81
N SER A 17 18.29 1.31 -4.65
CA SER A 17 17.13 0.58 -4.15
C SER A 17 15.91 1.02 -4.94
N ALA A 18 15.25 0.08 -5.61
CA ALA A 18 13.91 0.36 -6.13
C ALA A 18 12.97 0.62 -4.94
N GLU A 19 12.11 1.63 -5.06
CA GLU A 19 10.99 1.82 -4.14
C GLU A 19 10.16 0.53 -4.13
N PRO A 20 9.86 -0.05 -2.95
CA PRO A 20 9.02 -1.23 -2.88
C PRO A 20 7.64 -0.91 -3.45
N LYS A 21 7.17 -1.75 -4.38
CA LYS A 21 5.82 -1.58 -4.95
C LYS A 21 4.79 -1.74 -3.83
N PRO A 22 3.74 -0.89 -3.81
CA PRO A 22 2.70 -1.01 -2.80
C PRO A 22 1.98 -2.37 -2.92
N LEU A 23 1.58 -2.91 -1.77
CA LEU A 23 0.72 -4.09 -1.70
C LEU A 23 -0.70 -3.69 -2.05
N ARG A 24 -1.26 -4.32 -3.09
CA ARG A 24 -2.63 -4.07 -3.52
C ARG A 24 -3.62 -4.84 -2.65
N VAL A 25 -4.63 -4.14 -2.14
CA VAL A 25 -5.69 -4.71 -1.31
C VAL A 25 -7.05 -4.38 -1.93
N LEU A 26 -7.85 -5.41 -2.19
CA LEU A 26 -9.25 -5.26 -2.58
C LEU A 26 -10.13 -5.51 -1.35
N VAL A 27 -10.96 -4.54 -0.99
CA VAL A 27 -12.02 -4.70 0.02
C VAL A 27 -13.33 -4.89 -0.71
N TRP A 28 -13.90 -6.09 -0.58
CA TRP A 28 -15.20 -6.43 -1.16
C TRP A 28 -16.28 -6.28 -0.09
N ASP A 29 -17.21 -5.35 -0.30
CA ASP A 29 -18.25 -4.96 0.66
C ASP A 29 -19.63 -5.48 0.23
N GLU A 30 -20.21 -6.37 1.05
CA GLU A 30 -21.56 -6.89 0.83
C GLU A 30 -22.65 -5.83 1.05
N GLN A 31 -22.36 -4.78 1.85
CA GLN A 31 -23.27 -3.67 2.13
C GLN A 31 -24.64 -4.09 2.72
N GLN A 32 -24.61 -4.90 3.78
CA GLN A 32 -25.83 -5.29 4.48
C GLN A 32 -26.48 -4.10 5.22
N PRO A 33 -27.78 -3.81 5.03
CA PRO A 33 -28.45 -2.69 5.67
C PRO A 33 -28.34 -2.66 7.20
N GLU A 34 -28.29 -3.84 7.85
CA GLU A 34 -28.15 -3.97 9.30
C GLU A 34 -26.87 -3.31 9.82
N GLN A 35 -25.81 -3.24 9.01
CA GLN A 35 -24.53 -2.63 9.37
C GLN A 35 -24.68 -1.13 9.67
N LYS A 36 -25.65 -0.44 9.07
CA LYS A 36 -25.93 0.98 9.33
C LYS A 36 -26.24 1.27 10.79
N LYS A 37 -26.73 0.27 11.55
CA LYS A 37 -26.96 0.39 13.00
C LYS A 37 -25.67 0.65 13.78
N ALA A 38 -24.54 0.14 13.30
CA ALA A 38 -23.23 0.27 13.95
C ALA A 38 -22.34 1.32 13.25
N TYR A 39 -22.47 1.48 11.93
CA TYR A 39 -21.56 2.28 11.10
C TYR A 39 -22.19 3.59 10.57
N GLY A 40 -23.41 3.93 11.00
CA GLY A 40 -24.10 5.16 10.60
C GLY A 40 -24.35 5.18 9.10
N ASP A 41 -23.93 6.25 8.42
CA ASP A 41 -24.10 6.39 6.97
C ASP A 41 -23.15 5.51 6.15
N ARG A 42 -22.18 4.83 6.79
CA ARG A 42 -21.17 3.99 6.13
C ARG A 42 -21.45 2.50 6.26
N PHE A 43 -20.79 1.69 5.44
CA PHE A 43 -20.77 0.23 5.59
C PHE A 43 -19.45 -0.24 6.22
N LEU A 44 -19.42 -1.51 6.63
CA LEU A 44 -18.23 -2.09 7.27
C LEU A 44 -17.02 -2.08 6.32
N GLY A 45 -17.19 -2.50 5.07
CA GLY A 45 -16.12 -2.55 4.07
C GLY A 45 -15.58 -1.15 3.78
N GLU A 46 -16.45 -0.15 3.60
CA GLU A 46 -16.03 1.26 3.46
C GLU A 46 -15.18 1.76 4.65
N THR A 47 -15.48 1.30 5.86
CA THR A 47 -14.76 1.69 7.08
C THR A 47 -13.39 1.03 7.13
N ILE A 48 -13.30 -0.25 6.77
CA ILE A 48 -12.03 -0.99 6.64
C ILE A 48 -11.16 -0.37 5.54
N ALA A 49 -11.73 -0.09 4.36
CA ALA A 49 -11.01 0.49 3.24
C ALA A 49 -10.41 1.86 3.59
N ALA A 50 -11.17 2.70 4.31
CA ALA A 50 -10.68 3.99 4.78
C ALA A 50 -9.51 3.85 5.76
N HIS A 51 -9.58 2.90 6.70
CA HIS A 51 -8.46 2.65 7.62
C HIS A 51 -7.23 2.10 6.89
N LEU A 52 -7.39 1.10 6.01
CA LEU A 52 -6.27 0.53 5.27
C LEU A 52 -5.59 1.56 4.35
N SER A 53 -6.35 2.52 3.82
CA SER A 53 -5.82 3.59 2.99
C SER A 53 -4.89 4.56 3.74
N THR A 54 -4.89 4.54 5.08
CA THR A 54 -3.94 5.35 5.87
C THR A 54 -2.60 4.63 6.09
N GLN A 55 -2.49 3.35 5.71
CA GLN A 55 -1.31 2.55 6.00
C GLN A 55 -0.26 2.72 4.90
N PRO A 56 1.00 2.98 5.26
CA PRO A 56 2.06 3.13 4.26
C PRO A 56 2.30 1.82 3.51
N GLY A 57 2.55 1.93 2.21
CA GLY A 57 2.84 0.79 1.36
C GLY A 57 1.61 -0.04 0.95
N LEU A 58 0.39 0.42 1.25
CA LEU A 58 -0.84 -0.19 0.74
C LEU A 58 -1.45 0.65 -0.40
N GLU A 59 -1.97 -0.04 -1.41
CA GLU A 59 -2.84 0.51 -2.44
C GLU A 59 -4.22 -0.17 -2.33
N VAL A 60 -5.24 0.57 -1.88
CA VAL A 60 -6.54 -0.01 -1.50
C VAL A 60 -7.61 0.33 -2.55
N LYS A 61 -8.32 -0.69 -3.04
CA LYS A 61 -9.53 -0.56 -3.85
C LYS A 61 -10.72 -1.09 -3.04
N SER A 62 -11.79 -0.31 -2.93
CA SER A 62 -13.06 -0.75 -2.34
C SER A 62 -14.04 -1.03 -3.46
N VAL A 63 -14.75 -2.16 -3.39
CA VAL A 63 -15.83 -2.53 -4.31
C VAL A 63 -17.02 -3.07 -3.53
N SER A 64 -18.18 -3.04 -4.16
CA SER A 64 -19.46 -3.50 -3.66
C SER A 64 -20.17 -4.37 -4.71
N LEU A 65 -21.29 -4.98 -4.33
CA LEU A 65 -22.14 -5.74 -5.25
C LEU A 65 -22.66 -4.90 -6.43
N ALA A 66 -22.78 -3.58 -6.23
CA ALA A 66 -23.25 -2.63 -7.25
C ALA A 66 -22.16 -2.18 -8.23
N ASP A 67 -20.88 -2.47 -7.95
CA ASP A 67 -19.79 -2.12 -8.86
C ASP A 67 -19.90 -2.95 -10.16
N PRO A 68 -19.76 -2.33 -11.35
CA PRO A 68 -19.98 -3.00 -12.64
C PRO A 68 -19.13 -4.25 -12.86
N GLU A 69 -17.92 -4.26 -12.30
CA GLU A 69 -16.96 -5.37 -12.41
C GLU A 69 -17.02 -6.31 -11.20
N GLN A 70 -17.74 -5.94 -10.13
CA GLN A 70 -17.89 -6.69 -8.88
C GLN A 70 -16.58 -7.14 -8.21
N GLY A 71 -15.44 -6.61 -8.62
CA GLY A 71 -14.11 -7.11 -8.26
C GLY A 71 -13.19 -7.12 -9.46
#